data_AF-A0A535Z4N4-F1
#
_entry.id   AF-A0A535Z4N4-F1
#
_cell.length_a   1.000
_cell.length_b   1.000
_cell.length_c   1.000
_cell.angle_alpha   90.00
_cell.angle_beta   90.00
_cell.angle_gamma   90.00
#
_symmetry.space_group_name_H-M   'P 1'
#
loop_
_entity.id
_entity.type
_entity.pdbx_description
1 polymer ?
#
loop_
_entity_poly.entity_id
_entity_poly.type
_entity_poly.pdbx_seq_one_letter_code
_entity_poly.pdbx_strand_id
1 'polypeptide(L)'
;MVETAETVVVSRSTRVLPLELDRRYPVLVKGEGVWVEDASGRRYLDAMSGGSMAATLGHGRRDLVAAARAQADQLTYVHNERLTNPAQERLAHELAGLAPPGFSRVRFVTGGAEANELAIQLARRYHVDRGQSQRWQVISPAQAYHGPTMATLALTGRPGLQRPFQPYMPSHLHIPPSTWRFDP
;
A
#
# COMPACT_ATOMS: atom_id res chain seq x y z
N MET A 1 -20.61 1.34 32.38
CA MET A 1 -20.27 -0.09 32.54
C MET A 1 -19.17 -0.37 31.54
N VAL A 2 -17.93 -0.59 31.99
CA VAL A 2 -16.79 -0.84 31.10
C VAL A 2 -16.88 -2.31 30.71
N GLU A 3 -17.35 -2.57 29.50
CA GLU A 3 -17.21 -3.88 28.87
C GLU A 3 -15.70 -4.19 28.85
N THR A 4 -15.28 -5.28 29.50
CA THR A 4 -13.87 -5.71 29.48
C THR A 4 -13.52 -6.03 28.04
N ALA A 5 -12.84 -5.11 27.36
CA ALA A 5 -12.38 -5.31 26.00
C ALA A 5 -11.51 -6.59 25.95
N GLU A 6 -11.77 -7.47 24.99
CA GLU A 6 -10.94 -8.64 24.77
C GLU A 6 -9.48 -8.20 24.57
N THR A 7 -8.55 -8.78 25.34
CA THR A 7 -7.12 -8.42 25.23
C THR A 7 -6.43 -9.14 24.08
N VAL A 8 -6.99 -10.27 23.65
CA VAL A 8 -6.45 -11.14 22.61
C VAL A 8 -7.59 -11.74 21.80
N VAL A 9 -7.47 -11.70 20.48
CA VAL A 9 -8.40 -12.33 19.53
C VAL A 9 -7.79 -13.59 18.92
N VAL A 10 -8.62 -14.60 18.70
CA VAL A 10 -8.26 -15.83 17.98
C VAL A 10 -9.19 -16.05 16.80
N SER A 11 -8.75 -16.78 15.76
CA SER A 11 -9.53 -16.93 14.53
C SER A 11 -10.95 -17.48 14.74
N ARG A 12 -11.18 -18.29 15.77
CA ARG A 12 -12.50 -18.89 16.06
C ARG A 12 -13.49 -17.92 16.72
N SER A 13 -13.00 -16.82 17.32
CA SER A 13 -13.84 -15.84 18.03
C SER A 13 -14.12 -14.58 17.23
N THR A 14 -13.46 -14.37 16.09
CA THR A 14 -13.59 -13.16 15.27
C THR A 14 -14.36 -13.38 13.97
N ARG A 15 -14.91 -12.28 13.43
CA ARG A 15 -15.46 -12.22 12.07
C ARG A 15 -14.48 -11.63 11.05
N VAL A 16 -13.33 -11.12 11.50
CA VAL A 16 -12.21 -10.71 10.63
C VAL A 16 -11.49 -11.98 10.19
N LEU A 17 -11.27 -12.15 8.88
CA LEU A 17 -10.46 -13.25 8.35
C LEU A 17 -8.97 -12.96 8.60
N PRO A 18 -8.30 -13.69 9.51
CA PRO A 18 -6.87 -13.50 9.71
C PRO A 18 -6.07 -14.27 8.66
N LEU A 19 -4.84 -13.83 8.39
CA LEU A 19 -3.92 -14.54 7.51
C LEU A 19 -3.40 -15.85 8.15
N GLU A 20 -3.14 -15.82 9.46
CA GLU A 20 -2.72 -16.99 10.25
C GLU A 20 -3.86 -17.39 11.19
N LEU A 21 -4.50 -18.54 10.93
CA LEU A 21 -5.72 -18.97 11.66
C LEU A 21 -5.44 -19.48 13.07
N ASP A 22 -4.22 -19.93 13.34
CA ASP A 22 -3.75 -20.47 14.62
C ASP A 22 -3.11 -19.41 15.53
N ARG A 23 -2.87 -18.21 15.00
CA ARG A 23 -2.25 -17.11 15.74
C ARG A 23 -3.20 -16.48 16.75
N ARG A 24 -2.63 -16.08 17.89
CA ARG A 24 -3.26 -15.22 18.89
C ARG A 24 -2.87 -13.78 18.63
N TYR A 25 -3.85 -12.90 18.42
CA TYR A 25 -3.63 -11.51 18.03
C TYR A 25 -3.87 -10.58 19.23
N PRO A 26 -2.83 -9.89 19.77
CA PRO A 26 -3.03 -8.83 20.74
C PRO A 26 -3.90 -7.71 20.16
N VAL A 27 -4.82 -7.18 20.96
CA VAL A 27 -5.70 -6.09 20.54
C VAL A 27 -5.02 -4.75 20.81
N LEU A 28 -4.51 -4.09 19.77
CA LEU A 28 -3.94 -2.74 19.90
C LEU A 28 -5.05 -1.69 20.05
N VAL A 29 -4.91 -0.82 21.06
CA VAL A 29 -5.95 0.17 21.43
C VAL A 29 -5.46 1.60 21.45
N LYS A 30 -4.14 1.83 21.53
CA LYS A 30 -3.56 3.17 21.55
C LYS A 30 -2.24 3.19 20.77
N GLY A 31 -1.97 4.31 20.11
CA GLY A 31 -0.67 4.62 19.52
C GLY A 31 -0.25 6.05 19.86
N GLU A 32 1.03 6.24 20.20
CA GLU A 32 1.61 7.54 20.55
C GLU A 32 3.09 7.59 20.17
N GLY A 33 3.45 8.50 19.26
CA GLY A 33 4.81 8.60 18.74
C GLY A 33 5.25 7.29 18.07
N VAL A 34 6.34 6.70 18.56
CA VAL A 34 6.86 5.41 18.06
C VAL A 34 6.30 4.19 18.81
N TRP A 35 5.32 4.37 19.69
CA TRP A 35 4.80 3.31 20.54
C TRP A 35 3.36 2.96 20.19
N VAL A 36 3.02 1.68 20.32
CA VAL A 36 1.66 1.18 20.34
C VAL A 36 1.41 0.40 21.64
N GLU A 37 0.18 0.40 22.11
CA GLU A 37 -0.23 -0.22 23.37
C GLU A 37 -1.43 -1.14 23.12
N ASP A 38 -1.37 -2.35 23.68
CA ASP A 38 -2.49 -3.29 23.64
C ASP A 38 -3.49 -3.08 24.78
N ALA A 39 -4.66 -3.73 24.68
CA ALA A 39 -5.72 -3.67 25.67
C ALA A 39 -5.32 -4.24 27.05
N SER A 40 -4.17 -4.93 27.17
CA SER A 40 -3.60 -5.35 28.46
C SER A 40 -2.67 -4.31 29.08
N GLY A 41 -2.45 -3.18 28.40
CA GLY A 41 -1.54 -2.10 28.80
C GLY A 41 -0.08 -2.35 28.42
N ARG A 42 0.22 -3.41 27.65
CA ARG A 42 1.59 -3.68 27.20
C ARG A 42 1.94 -2.75 26.04
N ARG A 43 3.10 -2.10 26.15
CA ARG A 43 3.65 -1.20 25.13
C ARG A 43 4.66 -1.91 24.24
N TYR A 44 4.60 -1.61 22.94
CA TYR A 44 5.47 -2.13 21.89
C TYR A 44 6.11 -0.96 21.15
N LEU A 45 7.41 -1.07 20.91
CA LEU A 45 8.09 -0.16 20.00
C LEU A 45 7.70 -0.55 18.58
N ASP A 46 7.10 0.38 17.84
CA ASP A 46 6.80 0.20 16.42
C ASP A 46 8.07 0.45 15.60
N ALA A 47 8.90 -0.58 15.53
CA ALA A 47 10.15 -0.57 14.77
C ALA A 47 9.94 -0.77 13.25
N MET A 48 8.69 -0.85 12.78
CA MET A 48 8.35 -1.09 11.37
C MET A 48 7.40 -0.05 10.77
N SER A 49 7.12 1.05 11.50
CA SER A 49 6.21 2.11 11.08
C SER A 49 4.87 1.56 10.58
N GLY A 50 4.18 0.79 11.42
CA GLY A 50 2.89 0.17 11.13
C GLY A 50 2.99 -1.15 10.35
N GLY A 51 4.17 -1.77 10.32
CA GLY A 51 4.43 -3.06 9.64
C GLY A 51 4.63 -2.95 8.12
N SER A 52 4.09 -1.92 7.49
CA SER A 52 4.18 -1.66 6.04
C SER A 52 4.92 -0.38 5.69
N MET A 53 5.63 0.22 6.65
CA MET A 53 6.27 1.54 6.52
C MET A 53 5.27 2.69 6.24
N ALA A 54 4.01 2.55 6.66
CA ALA A 54 2.96 3.54 6.44
C ALA A 54 2.89 4.62 7.52
N ALA A 55 3.29 4.32 8.76
CA ALA A 55 3.20 5.24 9.91
C ALA A 55 4.51 6.02 10.16
N THR A 56 5.14 6.55 9.10
CA THR A 56 6.47 7.19 9.17
C THR A 56 6.52 8.45 10.03
N LEU A 57 5.39 9.13 10.21
CA LEU A 57 5.26 10.34 11.02
C LEU A 57 4.93 10.06 12.50
N GLY A 58 4.85 8.78 12.88
CA GLY A 58 4.44 8.32 14.20
C GLY A 58 2.93 8.36 14.43
N HIS A 59 2.51 7.71 15.51
CA HIS A 59 1.11 7.56 15.92
C HIS A 59 0.61 8.77 16.72
N GLY A 60 -0.70 9.04 16.65
CA GLY A 60 -1.34 10.05 17.49
C GLY A 60 -1.16 11.52 17.05
N ARG A 61 -0.87 11.76 15.76
CA ARG A 61 -0.71 13.11 15.17
C ARG A 61 -2.04 13.89 15.12
N ARG A 62 -2.29 14.68 16.18
CA ARG A 62 -3.54 15.45 16.35
C ARG A 62 -3.77 16.49 15.25
N ASP A 63 -2.71 17.07 14.71
CA ASP A 63 -2.77 18.01 13.59
C ASP A 63 -3.30 17.34 12.31
N LEU A 64 -2.85 16.12 11.99
CA LEU A 64 -3.38 15.35 10.87
C LEU A 64 -4.85 14.96 11.07
N VAL A 65 -5.21 14.55 12.29
CA VAL A 65 -6.61 14.23 12.65
C VAL A 65 -7.51 15.46 12.51
N ALA A 66 -7.05 16.63 12.97
CA ALA A 66 -7.79 17.88 12.83
C ALA A 66 -7.99 18.28 11.36
N ALA A 67 -6.95 18.16 10.53
CA ALA A 67 -7.04 18.44 9.09
C ALA A 67 -8.01 17.49 8.38
N ALA A 68 -7.95 16.19 8.67
CA ALA A 68 -8.87 15.21 8.11
C ALA A 68 -10.33 15.46 8.53
N ARG A 69 -10.56 15.79 9.81
CA ARG A 69 -11.90 16.16 10.31
C ARG A 69 -12.45 17.39 9.59
N ALA A 70 -11.67 18.46 9.52
CA ALA A 70 -12.10 19.70 8.86
C ALA A 70 -12.46 19.48 7.39
N GLN A 71 -11.67 18.66 6.67
CA GLN A 71 -12.00 18.29 5.29
C GLN A 71 -13.27 17.44 5.22
N ALA A 72 -13.44 16.45 6.10
CA ALA A 72 -14.61 15.57 6.12
C ALA A 72 -15.92 16.32 6.42
N ASP A 73 -15.87 17.34 7.29
CA ASP A 73 -17.01 18.21 7.61
C ASP A 73 -17.45 19.07 6.41
N GLN A 74 -16.53 19.38 5.48
CA GLN A 74 -16.82 20.16 4.27
C GLN A 74 -17.21 19.28 3.07
N LEU A 75 -16.41 18.24 2.81
CA LEU A 75 -16.60 17.31 1.70
C LEU A 75 -15.88 15.99 2.04
N THR A 76 -16.66 14.97 2.38
CA THR A 76 -16.12 13.65 2.73
C THR A 76 -15.61 12.89 1.51
N TYR A 77 -16.33 12.93 0.39
CA TYR A 77 -15.97 12.17 -0.80
C TYR A 77 -16.59 12.76 -2.07
N VAL A 78 -15.81 12.72 -3.16
CA VAL A 78 -16.29 12.93 -4.52
C VAL A 78 -15.49 12.01 -5.45
N HIS A 79 -16.15 11.46 -6.47
CA HIS A 79 -15.49 10.61 -7.46
C HIS A 79 -14.59 11.45 -8.38
N ASN A 80 -13.29 11.17 -8.39
CA ASN A 80 -12.26 12.03 -9.01
C ASN A 80 -12.00 11.79 -10.50
N GLU A 81 -12.84 11.00 -11.19
CA GLU A 81 -12.69 10.79 -12.64
C GLU A 81 -13.14 12.00 -13.47
N ARG A 82 -14.16 12.72 -13.00
CA ARG A 82 -14.72 13.90 -13.70
C ARG A 82 -14.78 15.15 -12.84
N LEU A 83 -14.41 15.03 -11.58
CA LEU A 83 -14.49 16.10 -10.58
C LEU A 83 -13.15 16.23 -9.87
N THR A 84 -12.90 17.40 -9.30
CA THR A 84 -11.71 17.68 -8.48
C THR A 84 -12.12 18.45 -7.23
N ASN A 85 -11.17 18.66 -6.33
CA ASN A 85 -11.36 19.47 -5.12
C ASN A 85 -10.06 20.22 -4.76
N PRO A 86 -10.15 21.29 -3.95
CA PRO A 86 -8.99 22.12 -3.63
C PRO A 86 -7.84 21.37 -2.94
N ALA A 87 -8.13 20.36 -2.11
CA ALA A 87 -7.08 19.60 -1.43
C ALA A 87 -6.30 18.72 -2.41
N GLN A 88 -6.99 18.07 -3.35
CA GLN A 88 -6.39 17.28 -4.42
C GLN A 88 -5.48 18.15 -5.31
N GLU A 89 -5.94 19.31 -5.75
CA GLU A 89 -5.17 20.22 -6.62
C GLU A 89 -3.91 20.75 -5.92
N ARG A 90 -4.02 21.16 -4.65
CA ARG A 90 -2.86 21.61 -3.86
C ARG A 90 -1.83 20.49 -3.71
N LEU A 91 -2.26 19.29 -3.32
CA LEU A 91 -1.37 18.15 -3.18
C LEU A 91 -0.70 17.77 -4.50
N ALA A 92 -1.43 17.81 -5.63
CA ALA A 92 -0.87 17.53 -6.94
C ALA A 92 0.23 18.55 -7.31
N HIS A 93 0.02 19.83 -7.00
CA HIS A 93 1.00 20.88 -7.25
C HIS A 93 2.27 20.69 -6.42
N GLU A 94 2.12 20.43 -5.11
CA GLU A 94 3.24 20.18 -4.20
C GLU A 94 4.05 18.95 -4.63
N LEU A 95 3.38 17.83 -4.94
CA LEU A 95 4.03 16.61 -5.39
C LEU A 95 4.78 16.81 -6.71
N ALA A 96 4.19 17.52 -7.67
CA ALA A 96 4.86 17.81 -8.94
C ALA A 96 6.09 18.71 -8.74
N GLY A 97 6.06 19.64 -7.76
CA GLY A 97 7.20 20.48 -7.42
C GLY A 97 8.34 19.74 -6.69
N LEU A 98 8.04 18.67 -5.97
CA LEU A 98 9.03 17.82 -5.30
C LEU A 98 9.60 16.72 -6.21
N ALA A 99 8.87 16.37 -7.28
CA ALA A 99 9.27 15.30 -8.17
C ALA A 99 10.54 15.67 -8.99
N PRO A 100 11.33 14.67 -9.42
CA PRO A 100 12.45 14.91 -10.32
C PRO A 100 12.03 15.58 -11.64
N PRO A 101 12.96 16.23 -12.37
CA PRO A 101 12.68 16.80 -13.68
C PRO A 101 12.01 15.78 -14.62
N GLY A 102 10.97 16.22 -15.33
CA GLY A 102 10.21 15.40 -16.28
C GLY A 102 8.87 14.88 -15.77
N PHE A 103 8.64 14.87 -14.45
CA PHE A 103 7.32 14.60 -13.88
C PHE A 103 6.48 15.88 -13.84
N SER A 104 5.24 15.81 -14.32
CA SER A 104 4.38 17.01 -14.46
C SER A 104 2.92 16.80 -14.06
N ARG A 105 2.49 15.57 -13.77
CA ARG A 105 1.12 15.21 -13.45
C ARG A 105 1.09 14.12 -12.39
N VAL A 106 0.04 14.12 -11.57
CA VAL A 106 -0.20 13.15 -10.51
C VAL A 106 -1.55 12.50 -10.74
N ARG A 107 -1.62 11.17 -10.58
CA ARG A 107 -2.87 10.42 -10.50
C ARG A 107 -2.92 9.74 -9.14
N PHE A 108 -3.96 10.03 -8.38
CA PHE A 108 -4.13 9.51 -7.02
C PHE A 108 -4.84 8.16 -7.03
N VAL A 109 -4.38 7.26 -6.16
CA VAL A 109 -4.93 5.93 -5.88
C VAL A 109 -4.79 5.67 -4.37
N THR A 110 -5.34 4.56 -3.87
CA THR A 110 -5.39 4.27 -2.43
C THR A 110 -4.27 3.35 -1.94
N GLY A 111 -3.60 2.63 -2.84
CA GLY A 111 -2.51 1.74 -2.48
C GLY A 111 -1.38 1.68 -3.51
N GLY A 112 -0.20 1.23 -3.06
CA GLY A 112 0.97 1.07 -3.93
C GLY A 112 0.76 0.07 -5.08
N ALA A 113 -0.02 -1.00 -4.84
CA ALA A 113 -0.36 -1.96 -5.89
C ALA A 113 -1.21 -1.30 -7.00
N GLU A 114 -2.21 -0.50 -6.64
CA GLU A 114 -3.02 0.26 -7.60
C GLU A 114 -2.16 1.26 -8.38
N ALA A 115 -1.18 1.88 -7.73
CA ALA A 115 -0.26 2.81 -8.38
C ALA A 115 0.58 2.10 -9.45
N ASN A 116 1.06 0.88 -9.13
CA ASN A 116 1.80 0.06 -10.07
C ASN A 116 0.92 -0.48 -11.21
N GLU A 117 -0.29 -0.94 -10.93
CA GLU A 117 -1.28 -1.34 -11.96
C GLU A 117 -1.51 -0.18 -12.95
N LEU A 118 -1.73 1.03 -12.43
CA LEU A 118 -1.94 2.21 -13.25
C LEU A 118 -0.68 2.57 -14.07
N ALA A 119 0.52 2.46 -13.48
CA ALA A 119 1.77 2.72 -14.19
C ALA A 119 1.97 1.76 -15.36
N ILE A 120 1.65 0.47 -15.18
CA ILE A 120 1.68 -0.55 -16.23
C ILE A 120 0.69 -0.20 -17.34
N GLN A 121 -0.54 0.16 -16.99
CA GLN A 121 -1.57 0.56 -17.95
C GLN A 121 -1.17 1.82 -18.73
N LEU A 122 -0.59 2.83 -18.07
CA LEU A 122 -0.12 4.06 -18.71
C LEU A 122 1.03 3.78 -19.69
N ALA A 123 2.02 2.98 -19.28
CA ALA A 123 3.11 2.57 -20.16
C ALA A 123 2.61 1.78 -21.37
N ARG A 124 1.67 0.85 -21.16
CA ARG A 124 1.02 0.10 -22.24
C ARG A 124 0.27 1.03 -23.19
N ARG A 125 -0.55 1.93 -22.66
CA ARG A 125 -1.34 2.88 -23.45
C ARG A 125 -0.45 3.79 -24.29
N TYR A 126 0.63 4.32 -23.70
CA TYR A 126 1.62 5.13 -24.40
C TYR A 126 2.19 4.42 -25.64
N HIS A 127 2.56 3.14 -25.53
CA HIS A 127 3.09 2.39 -26.66
C HIS A 127 2.04 2.06 -27.72
N VAL A 128 0.82 1.71 -27.30
CA VAL A 128 -0.30 1.45 -28.21
C VAL A 128 -0.64 2.70 -29.02
N ASP A 129 -0.77 3.86 -28.37
CA ASP A 129 -1.19 5.11 -29.02
C ASP A 129 -0.19 5.64 -30.04
N ARG A 130 1.08 5.24 -29.95
CA ARG A 130 2.11 5.55 -30.96
C ARG A 130 2.32 4.45 -32.01
N GLY A 131 1.41 3.50 -32.12
CA GLY A 131 1.48 2.41 -33.10
C GLY A 131 2.52 1.33 -32.78
N GLN A 132 2.99 1.23 -31.53
CA GLN A 132 3.96 0.22 -31.07
C GLN A 132 3.28 -0.83 -30.17
N SER A 133 2.15 -1.38 -30.62
CA SER A 133 1.32 -2.32 -29.85
C SER A 133 2.02 -3.65 -29.49
N GLN A 134 3.15 -3.97 -30.11
CA GLN A 134 4.02 -5.09 -29.76
C GLN A 134 4.87 -4.85 -28.50
N ARG A 135 4.97 -3.61 -27.99
CA ARG A 135 5.68 -3.30 -26.74
C ARG A 135 4.75 -3.48 -25.53
N TRP A 136 4.78 -4.66 -24.94
CA TRP A 136 3.92 -5.03 -23.80
C TRP A 136 4.68 -5.68 -22.64
N GLN A 137 5.89 -6.19 -22.89
CA GLN A 137 6.67 -6.87 -21.85
C GLN A 137 7.10 -5.89 -20.77
N VAL A 138 6.90 -6.30 -19.52
CA VAL A 138 7.39 -5.61 -18.33
C VAL A 138 8.44 -6.51 -17.69
N ILE A 139 9.59 -5.92 -17.35
CA ILE A 139 10.72 -6.59 -16.73
C ILE A 139 10.79 -6.14 -15.27
N SER A 140 10.91 -7.09 -14.36
CA SER A 140 11.00 -6.83 -12.91
C SER A 140 12.27 -7.47 -12.34
N PRO A 141 12.88 -6.93 -11.27
CA PRO A 141 13.95 -7.63 -10.57
C PRO A 141 13.42 -8.82 -9.75
N ALA A 142 14.21 -9.90 -9.67
CA ALA A 142 14.00 -10.95 -8.69
C ALA A 142 13.99 -10.37 -7.27
N GLN A 143 13.20 -10.98 -6.38
CA GLN A 143 12.92 -10.56 -5.00
C GLN A 143 12.16 -9.21 -4.82
N ALA A 144 11.88 -8.48 -5.91
CA ALA A 144 11.08 -7.27 -5.85
C ALA A 144 9.66 -7.53 -5.34
N TYR A 145 9.04 -6.51 -4.75
CA TYR A 145 7.64 -6.54 -4.31
C TYR A 145 6.90 -5.35 -4.91
N HIS A 146 5.85 -5.61 -5.69
CA HIS A 146 5.05 -4.58 -6.37
C HIS A 146 3.59 -4.54 -5.92
N GLY A 147 3.18 -5.47 -5.05
CA GLY A 147 1.83 -5.53 -4.51
C GLY A 147 1.18 -6.90 -4.68
N PRO A 148 -0.02 -7.10 -4.09
CA PRO A 148 -0.72 -8.37 -4.12
C PRO A 148 -1.83 -8.46 -5.18
N THR A 149 -2.05 -7.44 -6.02
CA THR A 149 -3.03 -7.52 -7.12
C THR A 149 -2.48 -8.41 -8.25
N MET A 150 -3.33 -9.04 -9.06
CA MET A 150 -2.88 -10.12 -9.94
C MET A 150 -1.73 -9.74 -10.90
N ALA A 151 -1.73 -8.55 -11.50
CA ALA A 151 -0.61 -8.15 -12.38
C ALA A 151 0.62 -7.73 -11.57
N THR A 152 0.45 -7.04 -10.45
CA THR A 152 1.59 -6.66 -9.59
C THR A 152 2.20 -7.85 -8.84
N LEU A 153 1.41 -8.89 -8.54
CA LEU A 153 1.88 -10.15 -7.99
C LEU A 153 2.68 -10.94 -9.03
N ALA A 154 2.25 -10.93 -10.29
CA ALA A 154 3.00 -11.54 -11.39
C ALA A 154 4.37 -10.85 -11.62
N LEU A 155 4.45 -9.56 -11.33
CA LEU A 155 5.69 -8.78 -11.33
C LEU A 155 6.49 -8.86 -10.03
N THR A 156 5.88 -9.29 -8.93
CA THR A 156 6.56 -9.49 -7.64
C THR A 156 7.50 -10.70 -7.76
N GLY A 157 8.80 -10.49 -7.75
CA GLY A 157 9.82 -11.53 -7.96
C GLY A 157 10.04 -12.47 -6.78
N ARG A 158 9.01 -12.77 -5.97
CA ARG A 158 9.09 -13.63 -4.78
C ARG A 158 8.28 -14.92 -5.00
N PRO A 159 8.92 -16.04 -5.38
CA PRO A 159 8.22 -17.29 -5.74
C PRO A 159 7.27 -17.79 -4.65
N GLY A 160 7.61 -17.58 -3.37
CA GLY A 160 6.76 -17.94 -2.25
C GLY A 160 5.36 -17.32 -2.29
N LEU A 161 5.25 -16.08 -2.78
CA LEU A 161 3.97 -15.36 -2.90
C LEU A 161 3.22 -15.72 -4.20
N GLN A 162 3.96 -16.16 -5.23
CA GLN A 162 3.41 -16.44 -6.56
C GLN A 162 2.86 -17.86 -6.72
N ARG A 163 3.55 -18.86 -6.16
CA ARG A 163 3.27 -20.29 -6.39
C ARG A 163 1.78 -20.68 -6.30
N PRO A 164 1.00 -20.22 -5.31
CA PRO A 164 -0.42 -20.59 -5.22
C PRO A 164 -1.30 -20.09 -6.37
N PHE A 165 -0.87 -19.05 -7.08
CA PHE A 165 -1.67 -18.33 -8.09
C PHE A 165 -1.12 -18.45 -9.51
N GLN A 166 -0.04 -19.21 -9.70
CA GLN A 166 0.70 -19.26 -10.96
C GLN A 166 -0.16 -19.52 -12.21
N PRO A 167 -1.19 -20.40 -12.18
CA PRO A 167 -2.06 -20.61 -13.34
C PRO A 167 -2.90 -19.39 -13.76
N TYR A 168 -3.09 -18.41 -12.87
CA TYR A 168 -3.90 -17.22 -13.11
C TYR A 168 -3.08 -15.98 -13.49
N MET A 169 -1.75 -16.06 -13.45
CA MET A 169 -0.86 -14.91 -13.63
C MET A 169 -0.24 -14.87 -15.03
N PRO A 170 -0.12 -13.68 -15.64
CA PRO A 170 0.68 -13.51 -16.84
C PRO A 170 2.16 -13.82 -16.54
N SER A 171 2.86 -14.38 -17.52
CA SER A 171 4.30 -14.61 -17.41
C SER A 171 5.07 -13.31 -17.66
N HIS A 172 5.97 -12.97 -16.74
CA HIS A 172 6.86 -11.80 -16.83
C HIS A 172 8.32 -12.20 -16.68
N LEU A 173 9.20 -11.41 -17.28
CA LEU A 173 10.64 -11.61 -17.18
C LEU A 173 11.14 -11.02 -15.85
N HIS A 174 11.85 -11.85 -15.10
CA HIS A 174 12.53 -11.44 -13.87
C HIS A 174 14.04 -11.43 -14.11
N ILE A 175 14.68 -10.26 -13.98
CA ILE A 175 16.14 -10.15 -14.06
C ILE A 175 16.76 -10.51 -12.71
N PRO A 176 17.96 -11.13 -12.68
CA PRO A 176 18.63 -11.48 -11.44
C PRO A 176 18.90 -10.23 -10.58
N PRO A 177 18.98 -10.38 -9.25
CA PRO A 177 19.21 -9.27 -8.35
C PRO A 177 20.57 -8.62 -8.66
N SER A 178 20.69 -7.31 -8.41
CA SER A 178 21.93 -6.55 -8.62
C SER A 178 23.11 -7.05 -7.76
N THR A 179 22.84 -7.89 -6.77
CA THR A 179 23.82 -8.51 -5.89
C THR A 179 23.51 -10.01 -5.72
N TRP A 180 24.46 -10.86 -6.09
CA TRP A 180 24.37 -12.33 -6.06
C TRP A 180 24.11 -12.94 -4.66
N ARG A 181 24.31 -12.16 -3.59
CA ARG A 181 24.15 -12.62 -2.19
C ARG A 181 22.71 -12.68 -1.68
N PHE A 182 21.75 -12.18 -2.45
CA PHE A 182 20.33 -12.13 -2.05
C PHE A 182 19.42 -12.94 -2.96
N ASP A 183 19.98 -13.92 -3.67
CA ASP A 183 19.21 -14.98 -4.33
C ASP A 183 19.08 -16.15 -3.33
N PRO A 184 17.88 -16.45 -2.80
CA PRO A 184 17.66 -17.66 -2.01
C PRO A 184 17.65 -18.93 -2.88
#